data_AF-A0A519E0V0-F1
#
_entry.id   AF-A0A519E0V0-F1
#
_cell.length_a   1.000
_cell.length_b   1.000
_cell.length_c   1.000
_cell.angle_alpha   90.00
_cell.angle_beta   90.00
_cell.angle_gamma   90.00
#
_symmetry.space_group_name_H-M   'P 1'
#
loop_
_entity.id
_entity.type
_entity.pdbx_description
1 polymer ?
#
loop_
_entity_poly.entity_id
_entity_poly.type
_entity_poly.pdbx_seq_one_letter_code
_entity_poly.pdbx_strand_id
1 'polypeptide(L)'
;MWIESVCCGADGQVYIGAQSGTVYRGRGDQWTMIHQGDLSLPFRDMVWFKDRVYATNDYGLWEIQDGKVRPSAEPIEITNCAGNLSVADGVMLMAGAYGAALHDGQSWSRLFSIAELARQSKA
;
A
#
# COMPACT_ATOMS: atom_id res chain seq x y z
N MET A 1 19.47 7.56 5.46
CA MET A 1 18.41 7.24 4.50
C MET A 1 18.65 5.85 3.97
N TRP A 2 17.66 4.97 4.06
CA TRP A 2 17.65 3.64 3.46
C TRP A 2 16.38 3.45 2.62
N ILE A 3 16.39 2.45 1.76
CA ILE A 3 15.28 2.06 0.88
C ILE A 3 14.66 0.79 1.47
N GLU A 4 13.33 0.68 1.39
CA GLU A 4 12.57 -0.46 1.91
C GLU A 4 11.86 -1.23 0.79
N SER A 5 11.17 -0.52 -0.09
CA SER A 5 10.28 -1.11 -1.09
C SER A 5 10.46 -0.45 -2.46
N VAL A 6 10.13 -1.20 -3.51
CA VAL A 6 10.22 -0.76 -4.90
C VAL A 6 9.03 -1.27 -5.70
N CYS A 7 8.49 -0.43 -6.58
CA CYS A 7 7.39 -0.77 -7.46
C CYS A 7 7.65 -0.23 -8.87
N CYS A 8 7.64 -1.11 -9.86
CA CYS A 8 7.62 -0.71 -11.27
C CYS A 8 6.17 -0.42 -11.68
N GLY A 9 5.89 0.83 -12.04
CA GLY A 9 4.58 1.25 -12.52
C GLY A 9 4.34 0.94 -13.99
N ALA A 10 3.08 0.72 -14.35
CA ALA A 10 2.68 0.58 -15.76
C ALA A 10 2.77 1.90 -16.55
N ASP A 11 2.96 3.03 -15.85
CA ASP A 11 3.26 4.35 -16.43
C ASP A 11 4.73 4.50 -16.89
N GLY A 12 5.52 3.43 -16.76
CA GLY A 12 6.93 3.41 -17.14
C GLY A 12 7.86 4.04 -16.10
N GLN A 13 7.36 4.43 -14.94
CA GLN A 13 8.15 4.93 -13.81
C GLN A 13 8.43 3.82 -12.79
N VAL A 14 9.51 3.97 -12.04
CA VAL A 14 9.81 3.17 -10.86
C VAL A 14 9.63 4.05 -9.64
N TYR A 15 8.99 3.49 -8.61
CA TYR A 15 8.72 4.13 -7.34
C TYR A 15 9.52 3.43 -6.26
N ILE A 16 10.19 4.21 -5.42
CA ILE A 16 11.00 3.72 -4.30
C ILE A 16 10.45 4.29 -3.01
N GLY A 17 10.04 3.39 -2.11
CA GLY A 17 9.71 3.72 -0.72
C GLY A 17 10.98 3.71 0.12
N ALA A 18 11.26 4.82 0.79
CA ALA A 18 12.44 5.03 1.61
C ALA A 18 12.08 5.40 3.05
N GLN A 19 13.12 5.56 3.88
CA GLN A 19 13.01 5.97 5.28
C GLN A 19 11.96 7.08 5.47
N SER A 20 11.19 6.95 6.56
CA SER A 20 10.15 7.89 6.99
C SER A 20 8.97 8.06 6.03
N GLY A 21 8.72 7.10 5.15
CA GLY A 21 7.67 7.19 4.14
C GLY A 21 8.05 8.09 2.96
N THR A 22 9.33 8.47 2.83
CA THR A 22 9.83 9.23 1.68
C THR A 22 9.64 8.43 0.40
N VAL A 23 9.22 9.09 -0.69
CA VAL A 23 9.04 8.44 -1.99
C VAL A 23 9.84 9.12 -3.07
N TYR A 24 10.58 8.31 -3.81
CA TYR A 24 11.23 8.70 -5.05
C TYR A 24 10.50 8.09 -6.25
N ARG A 25 10.46 8.83 -7.36
CA ARG A 25 9.97 8.37 -8.65
C ARG A 25 11.04 8.62 -9.70
N GLY A 26 11.29 7.68 -10.59
CA GLY A 26 12.30 7.84 -11.61
C GLY A 26 12.38 6.71 -12.63
N ARG A 27 13.32 6.83 -13.55
CA ARG A 27 13.65 5.81 -14.54
C ARG A 27 15.14 5.94 -14.92
N GLY A 28 15.84 4.81 -14.95
CA GLY A 28 17.27 4.79 -15.23
C GLY A 28 18.06 5.54 -14.17
N ASP A 29 18.82 6.55 -14.59
CA ASP A 29 19.67 7.40 -13.75
C ASP A 29 18.97 8.69 -13.28
N GLN A 30 17.70 8.91 -13.65
CA GLN A 30 16.95 10.11 -13.29
C GLN A 30 15.91 9.81 -12.21
N TRP A 31 16.05 10.46 -11.06
CA TRP A 31 15.20 10.26 -9.88
C TRP A 31 14.78 11.60 -9.28
N THR A 32 13.50 11.71 -8.90
CA THR A 32 12.94 12.88 -8.22
C THR A 32 12.26 12.44 -6.93
N MET A 33 12.55 13.12 -5.83
CA MET A 33 11.77 12.96 -4.59
C MET A 33 10.40 13.60 -4.80
N ILE A 34 9.35 12.78 -4.82
CA ILE A 34 7.96 13.26 -5.00
C ILE A 34 7.24 13.46 -3.68
N HIS A 35 7.76 12.89 -2.60
CA HIS A 35 7.22 13.05 -1.26
C HIS A 35 8.34 12.93 -0.22
N GLN A 36 8.48 13.96 0.61
CA GLN A 36 9.28 13.91 1.83
C GLN A 36 8.36 13.46 2.95
N GLY A 37 8.57 12.23 3.44
CA GLY A 37 7.72 11.68 4.49
C GLY A 37 8.16 12.12 5.89
N ASP A 38 7.22 12.07 6.83
CA ASP A 38 7.36 12.36 8.26
C ASP A 38 6.97 11.17 9.16
N LEU A 39 6.73 10.01 8.54
CA LEU A 39 6.37 8.79 9.25
C LEU A 39 7.58 8.24 10.02
N SER A 40 7.33 7.49 11.09
CA SER A 40 8.39 6.75 11.79
C SER A 40 8.82 5.49 11.02
N LEU A 41 7.96 4.98 10.13
CA LEU A 41 8.17 3.75 9.35
C LEU A 41 8.22 4.06 7.84
N PRO A 42 9.06 3.36 7.06
CA PRO A 42 8.95 3.37 5.61
C PRO A 42 7.66 2.66 5.14
N PHE A 43 7.36 2.72 3.85
CA PHE A 43 6.37 1.83 3.25
C PHE A 43 6.94 0.41 3.16
N ARG A 44 6.28 -0.52 3.84
CA ARG A 44 6.61 -1.95 3.89
C ARG A 44 6.50 -2.58 2.51
N ASP A 45 5.43 -2.29 1.80
CA ASP A 45 5.14 -2.87 0.50
C ASP A 45 4.57 -1.81 -0.44
N MET A 46 4.81 -2.00 -1.74
CA MET A 46 4.36 -1.10 -2.80
C MET A 46 4.02 -1.91 -4.05
N VAL A 47 2.81 -1.77 -4.59
CA VAL A 47 2.38 -2.43 -5.82
C VAL A 47 1.66 -1.46 -6.75
N TRP A 48 1.85 -1.64 -8.05
CA TRP A 48 1.06 -0.93 -9.05
C TRP A 48 -0.26 -1.66 -9.26
N PHE A 49 -1.37 -0.94 -9.15
CA PHE A 49 -2.69 -1.49 -9.45
C PHE A 49 -3.54 -0.43 -10.12
N LYS A 50 -4.12 -0.80 -11.27
CA LYS A 50 -4.86 0.10 -12.17
C LYS A 50 -4.02 1.30 -12.63
N ASP A 51 -4.22 2.46 -12.02
CA ASP A 51 -3.72 3.77 -12.42
C ASP A 51 -2.83 4.43 -11.35
N ARG A 52 -2.45 3.69 -10.31
CA ARG A 52 -1.70 4.21 -9.17
C ARG A 52 -0.82 3.15 -8.50
N VAL A 53 0.07 3.61 -7.64
CA VAL A 53 0.77 2.73 -6.70
C VAL A 53 0.02 2.72 -5.37
N TYR A 54 -0.24 1.54 -4.83
CA TYR A 54 -0.68 1.36 -3.45
C TYR A 54 0.54 1.06 -2.60
N ALA A 55 0.60 1.64 -1.41
CA ALA A 55 1.69 1.47 -0.47
C ALA A 55 1.14 1.23 0.93
N THR A 56 1.80 0.40 1.73
CA THR A 56 1.34 0.03 3.07
C THR A 56 2.44 0.21 4.10
N ASN A 57 2.04 0.44 5.35
CA ASN A 57 2.85 0.15 6.53
C ASN A 57 1.90 -0.10 7.71
N ASP A 58 2.44 -0.22 8.91
CA ASP A 58 1.65 -0.54 10.11
C ASP A 58 0.67 0.58 10.51
N TYR A 59 0.75 1.76 9.90
CA TYR A 59 -0.19 2.87 10.08
C TYR A 59 -1.35 2.87 9.07
N GLY A 60 -1.32 2.05 8.01
CA GLY A 60 -2.44 1.92 7.06
C GLY A 60 -2.07 1.76 5.59
N LEU A 61 -2.90 2.36 4.73
CA LEU A 61 -2.82 2.28 3.26
C LEU A 61 -2.66 3.69 2.67
N TRP A 62 -1.75 3.82 1.70
CA TRP A 62 -1.51 5.02 0.93
C TRP A 62 -1.66 4.75 -0.56
N GLU A 63 -1.99 5.82 -1.28
CA GLU A 63 -2.10 5.85 -2.72
C GLU A 63 -1.15 6.91 -3.27
N ILE A 64 -0.40 6.52 -4.30
CA ILE A 64 0.54 7.38 -5.01
C ILE A 64 0.03 7.54 -6.43
N GLN A 65 -0.54 8.72 -6.70
CA GLN A 65 -1.12 9.07 -7.98
C GLN A 65 -0.79 10.52 -8.32
N ASP A 66 -0.50 10.82 -9.59
CA ASP A 66 -0.15 12.16 -10.07
C ASP A 66 1.00 12.81 -9.30
N GLY A 67 1.99 12.00 -8.89
CA GLY A 67 3.15 12.45 -8.11
C GLY A 67 2.83 12.87 -6.68
N LYS A 68 1.66 12.50 -6.15
CA LYS A 68 1.25 12.81 -4.77
C LYS A 68 1.02 11.53 -3.99
N VAL A 69 1.58 11.47 -2.80
CA VAL A 69 1.33 10.42 -1.81
C VAL A 69 0.21 10.90 -0.90
N ARG A 70 -0.85 10.09 -0.74
CA ARG A 70 -1.98 10.41 0.15
C ARG A 70 -2.41 9.17 0.92
N PRO A 71 -2.84 9.31 2.19
CA PRO A 71 -3.58 8.23 2.86
C PRO A 71 -4.80 7.85 2.03
N SER A 72 -5.11 6.56 1.96
CA SER A 72 -6.31 6.08 1.29
C SER A 72 -7.56 6.57 2.03
N ALA A 73 -8.61 6.89 1.27
CA ALA A 73 -9.90 7.29 1.82
C ALA A 73 -10.81 6.11 2.18
N GLU A 74 -10.33 4.88 1.98
CA GLU A 74 -11.07 3.66 2.30
C GLU A 74 -11.41 3.56 3.79
N PRO A 75 -12.52 2.89 4.15
CA PRO A 75 -12.90 2.70 5.53
C PRO A 75 -11.82 2.00 6.36
N ILE A 76 -11.85 2.22 7.67
CA ILE A 76 -10.88 1.64 8.61
C ILE A 76 -10.89 0.10 8.58
N GLU A 77 -12.03 -0.49 8.23
CA GLU A 77 -12.20 -1.93 8.04
C GLU A 77 -11.30 -2.48 6.93
N ILE A 78 -10.96 -1.65 5.93
CA ILE A 78 -10.05 -1.98 4.84
C ILE A 78 -8.63 -1.57 5.22
N THR A 79 -8.41 -0.32 5.63
CA THR A 79 -7.06 0.21 5.86
C THR A 79 -6.33 -0.46 7.03
N ASN A 80 -7.06 -0.99 8.04
CA ASN A 80 -6.45 -1.81 9.09
C ASN A 80 -5.93 -3.18 8.61
N CYS A 81 -6.34 -3.64 7.43
CA CYS A 81 -5.78 -4.87 6.85
C CYS A 81 -4.39 -4.62 6.21
N ALA A 82 -3.86 -3.40 6.29
CA ALA A 82 -2.55 -3.03 5.76
C ALA A 82 -1.43 -3.97 6.24
N GLY A 83 -0.59 -4.35 5.28
CA GLY A 83 0.50 -5.31 5.46
C GLY A 83 1.14 -5.56 4.10
N ASN A 84 1.23 -6.82 3.69
CA ASN A 84 1.75 -7.17 2.38
C ASN A 84 0.68 -7.03 1.29
N LEU A 85 1.12 -6.69 0.09
CA LEU A 85 0.30 -6.49 -1.09
C LEU A 85 0.68 -7.52 -2.17
N SER A 86 -0.31 -7.98 -2.93
CA SER A 86 -0.07 -8.85 -4.08
C SER A 86 -1.09 -8.56 -5.18
N VAL A 87 -0.64 -8.49 -6.42
CA VAL A 87 -1.47 -8.19 -7.60
C VAL A 87 -1.33 -9.32 -8.61
N ALA A 88 -2.45 -9.88 -9.03
CA ALA A 88 -2.54 -10.86 -10.10
C ALA A 88 -3.94 -10.83 -10.73
N ASP A 89 -4.07 -11.17 -12.01
CA ASP A 89 -5.36 -11.38 -12.69
C ASP A 89 -6.42 -10.28 -12.48
N GLY A 90 -5.97 -9.02 -12.43
CA GLY A 90 -6.84 -7.86 -12.29
C GLY A 90 -7.38 -7.60 -10.87
N VAL A 91 -6.91 -8.35 -9.87
CA VAL A 91 -7.23 -8.15 -8.45
C VAL A 91 -5.98 -7.79 -7.64
N MET A 92 -6.19 -7.15 -6.49
CA MET A 92 -5.15 -6.87 -5.51
C MET A 92 -5.56 -7.42 -4.15
N LEU A 93 -4.72 -8.26 -3.56
CA LEU A 93 -4.87 -8.76 -2.19
C LEU A 93 -4.01 -7.91 -1.25
N MET A 94 -4.58 -7.59 -0.09
CA MET A 94 -3.89 -6.94 1.02
C MET A 94 -4.10 -7.79 2.28
N ALA A 95 -3.02 -8.11 2.99
CA ALA A 95 -3.10 -8.88 4.23
C ALA A 95 -2.07 -8.41 5.26
N GLY A 96 -2.54 -8.24 6.49
CA GLY A 96 -1.75 -7.74 7.61
C GLY A 96 -2.20 -8.33 8.94
N ALA A 97 -1.72 -7.74 10.04
CA ALA A 97 -1.94 -8.28 11.39
C ALA A 97 -3.42 -8.34 11.80
N TYR A 98 -4.28 -7.46 11.26
CA TYR A 98 -5.67 -7.33 11.68
C TYR A 98 -6.70 -7.96 10.73
N GLY A 99 -6.27 -8.49 9.59
CA GLY A 99 -7.15 -9.10 8.62
C GLY A 99 -6.59 -9.12 7.19
N ALA A 100 -7.47 -9.40 6.25
CA ALA A 100 -7.18 -9.33 4.82
C ALA A 100 -8.35 -8.68 4.06
N ALA A 101 -8.03 -7.99 2.97
CA ALA A 101 -8.98 -7.37 2.06
C ALA A 101 -8.58 -7.60 0.60
N LEU A 102 -9.56 -7.65 -0.28
CA LEU A 102 -9.41 -7.83 -1.72
C LEU A 102 -9.96 -6.60 -2.43
N HIS A 103 -9.18 -6.04 -3.36
CA HIS A 103 -9.66 -5.07 -4.32
C HIS A 103 -9.87 -5.76 -5.67
N ASP A 104 -11.11 -5.77 -6.15
CA ASP A 104 -11.50 -6.42 -7.43
C ASP A 104 -11.23 -5.55 -8.67
N GLY A 105 -10.58 -4.41 -8.48
CA GLY A 105 -10.37 -3.39 -9.51
C GLY A 105 -11.46 -2.32 -9.61
N GLN A 106 -12.54 -2.42 -8.83
CA GLN A 106 -13.57 -1.40 -8.70
C GLN A 106 -13.77 -0.97 -7.25
N SER A 107 -13.77 -1.94 -6.32
CA SER A 107 -13.99 -1.69 -4.90
C SER A 107 -13.21 -2.65 -4.02
N TRP A 108 -13.11 -2.30 -2.74
CA TRP A 108 -12.52 -3.14 -1.70
C TRP A 108 -13.59 -3.98 -1.01
N SER A 109 -13.23 -5.21 -0.68
CA SER A 109 -14.02 -6.13 0.14
C SER A 109 -13.13 -6.72 1.23
N ARG A 110 -13.51 -6.59 2.49
CA ARG A 110 -12.81 -7.25 3.60
C ARG A 110 -13.11 -8.75 3.56
N LEU A 111 -12.07 -9.57 3.55
CA LEU A 111 -12.18 -11.03 3.54
C LEU A 111 -12.40 -11.58 4.95
N PHE A 112 -11.61 -11.10 5.92
CA PHE A 112 -11.80 -11.41 7.34
C PHE A 112 -11.13 -10.34 8.22
N SER A 113 -11.55 -10.29 9.48
CA SER A 113 -10.87 -9.55 10.53
C SER A 113 -10.56 -10.47 11.71
N ILE A 114 -9.36 -10.34 12.28
CA ILE A 114 -8.97 -11.12 13.46
C ILE A 114 -9.86 -10.81 14.67
N ALA A 115 -10.36 -9.57 14.80
CA ALA A 115 -11.27 -9.18 15.87
C ALA A 115 -12.63 -9.89 15.75
N GLU A 116 -13.13 -10.10 14.53
CA GLU A 116 -14.36 -10.83 14.28
C GLU A 116 -14.21 -12.32 14.56
N LEU A 117 -13.12 -12.92 14.06
CA LEU A 117 -12.79 -14.32 14.32
C LEU A 117 -12.65 -14.59 15.83
N ALA A 118 -11.99 -13.68 16.56
CA ALA A 118 -11.82 -13.79 18.02
C ALA A 118 -13.13 -13.65 18.81
N ARG A 119 -14.15 -12.97 18.26
CA ARG A 119 -15.49 -12.91 18.86
C ARG A 119 -16.26 -14.20 18.61
N GLN A 120 -16.15 -14.75 17.40
CA GLN A 120 -16.83 -15.99 17.01
C GLN A 120 -16.27 -17.22 17.74
N SER A 121 -14.96 -17.26 18.03
CA SER A 121 -14.35 -18.39 18.75
C SER A 121 -14.73 -18.50 20.23
N LYS A 122 -15.38 -17.48 20.78
CA LYS A 122 -15.85 -17.43 22.17
C LYS A 122 -17.35 -17.72 22.31
N ALA A 123 -18.06 -17.88 21.18
CA ALA A 123 -19.48 -18.22 21.12
C ALA A 123 -19.66 -19.74 21.02
#